data_AF-A0A951YWQ2-F1
#
_entry.id   AF-A0A951YWQ2-F1
#
_cell.length_a   1.000
_cell.length_b   1.000
_cell.length_c   1.000
_cell.angle_alpha   90.00
_cell.angle_beta   90.00
_cell.angle_gamma   90.00
#
_symmetry.space_group_name_H-M   'P 1'
#
loop_
_entity.id
_entity.type
_entity.pdbx_description
1 polymer ?
#
loop_
_entity_poly.entity_id
_entity_poly.type
_entity_poly.pdbx_seq_one_letter_code
_entity_poly.pdbx_strand_id
1 'polypeptide(L)'
;IGSTAPFVGLFGTVWGIMNAFIGIAAAQTTNLAVVAPGIAEALLATGIGLVAAIPAVVFYNLFARATAGYRLRLGDGAAAVARLVSREIDLAAAEG
;
A
#
# COMPACT_ATOMS: atom_id res chain seq x y z
N ILE A 1 -0.85 3.36 -4.36
CA ILE A 1 -0.67 4.30 -3.23
C ILE A 1 0.28 3.71 -2.20
N GLY A 2 -0.08 2.61 -1.49
CA GLY A 2 0.78 2.05 -0.43
C GLY A 2 2.22 1.72 -0.83
N SER A 3 2.43 1.16 -2.02
CA SER A 3 3.78 0.81 -2.51
C SER A 3 4.57 1.99 -3.05
N THR A 4 3.92 3.03 -3.57
CA THR A 4 4.57 4.14 -4.28
C THR A 4 4.76 5.38 -3.41
N ALA A 5 3.90 5.59 -2.41
CA ALA A 5 3.92 6.74 -1.52
C ALA A 5 5.26 6.96 -0.77
N PRO A 6 5.97 5.93 -0.27
CA PRO A 6 7.28 6.13 0.36
C PRO A 6 8.32 6.68 -0.62
N PHE A 7 8.29 6.24 -1.88
CA PHE A 7 9.23 6.69 -2.90
C PHE A 7 8.98 8.14 -3.32
N VAL A 8 7.73 8.59 -3.29
CA VAL A 8 7.39 10.01 -3.51
C VAL A 8 7.96 10.88 -2.37
N GLY A 9 7.86 10.43 -1.12
CA GLY A 9 8.47 11.12 0.03
C GLY A 9 10.00 11.14 -0.03
N LEU A 10 10.61 10.01 -0.41
CA LEU A 10 12.06 9.89 -0.60
C LEU A 10 12.56 10.84 -1.71
N PHE A 11 11.82 10.92 -2.81
CA PHE A 11 12.12 11.88 -3.87
C PHE A 11 12.10 13.32 -3.36
N GLY A 12 11.09 13.69 -2.56
CA GLY A 12 11.01 15.00 -1.91
C GLY A 12 12.20 15.31 -1.02
N THR A 13 12.68 14.34 -0.22
CA THR A 13 13.92 14.52 0.57
C THR A 13 15.13 14.76 -0.32
N VAL A 14 15.31 13.98 -1.38
CA VAL A 14 16.46 14.10 -2.28
C VAL A 14 16.46 15.46 -2.96
N TRP A 15 15.31 15.90 -3.45
CA TRP A 15 15.14 17.22 -4.07
C TRP A 15 15.43 18.36 -3.08
N GLY A 16 14.88 18.31 -1.87
CA GLY A 16 15.10 19.34 -0.85
C GLY A 16 16.56 19.43 -0.41
N ILE A 17 17.23 18.29 -0.22
CA ILE A 17 18.66 18.25 0.12
C ILE A 17 19.51 18.80 -1.04
N MET A 18 19.20 18.44 -2.29
CA MET A 18 19.88 18.99 -3.46
C MET A 18 19.79 20.52 -3.50
N ASN A 19 18.60 21.09 -3.29
CA ASN A 19 18.42 22.55 -3.27
C ASN A 19 19.18 23.22 -2.12
N ALA A 20 19.22 22.59 -0.94
CA ALA A 20 20.01 23.09 0.18
C ALA A 20 21.50 23.17 -0.16
N PHE A 21 22.06 22.15 -0.82
CA PHE A 21 23.46 22.15 -1.27
C PHE A 21 23.74 23.20 -2.36
N ILE A 22 22.81 23.42 -3.30
CA ILE A 22 22.93 24.49 -4.30
C ILE A 22 22.99 25.87 -3.62
N GLY A 23 22.17 26.08 -2.59
CA GLY A 23 22.19 27.31 -1.79
C GLY A 23 23.54 27.56 -1.10
N ILE A 24 24.17 26.53 -0.53
CA ILE A 24 25.51 26.63 0.08
C ILE A 24 26.55 27.01 -0.96
N ALA A 25 26.51 26.36 -2.13
CA ALA A 25 27.45 26.63 -3.22
C ALA A 25 27.34 28.07 -3.73
N ALA A 26 26.11 28.59 -3.87
CA ALA A 26 25.87 29.96 -4.31
C ALA A 26 26.24 31.02 -3.26
N ALA A 27 26.01 30.74 -1.98
CA ALA A 27 26.30 31.68 -0.90
C ALA A 27 27.81 31.82 -0.61
N GLN A 28 28.64 30.86 -1.02
CA GLN A 28 30.08 30.76 -0.68
C GLN A 28 30.37 30.82 0.83
N THR A 29 29.35 30.65 1.67
CA THR A 29 29.45 30.57 3.13
C THR A 29 28.84 29.25 3.58
N THR A 30 29.55 28.54 4.45
CA THR A 30 29.12 27.28 5.06
C THR A 30 28.22 27.47 6.27
N ASN A 31 27.58 28.65 6.42
CA ASN A 31 26.70 28.92 7.56
C ASN A 31 25.48 28.00 7.55
N LEU A 32 25.56 26.92 8.33
CA LEU A 32 24.55 25.88 8.47
C LEU A 32 23.19 26.40 8.93
N ALA A 33 23.13 27.57 9.58
CA ALA A 33 21.88 28.17 10.02
C ALA A 33 20.94 28.54 8.86
N VAL A 34 21.49 28.86 7.67
CA VAL A 34 20.69 29.27 6.50
C VAL A 34 20.07 28.06 5.79
N VAL A 35 20.66 26.86 5.93
CA VAL A 35 20.19 25.64 5.24
C VAL A 35 19.41 24.68 6.13
N ALA A 36 19.47 24.86 7.45
CA ALA A 36 18.72 24.04 8.41
C ALA A 36 17.20 23.96 8.09
N PRO A 37 16.52 25.04 7.66
CA PRO A 37 15.10 24.97 7.30
C PRO A 37 14.83 24.03 6.09
N GLY A 38 15.65 24.11 5.03
CA GLY A 38 15.46 23.30 3.82
C GLY A 38 15.67 21.80 4.05
N ILE A 39 16.57 21.43 4.97
CA ILE A 39 16.76 20.03 5.37
C ILE A 39 15.58 19.55 6.22
N ALA A 40 15.02 20.39 7.09
CA ALA A 40 13.83 20.04 7.86
C ALA A 40 12.61 19.77 6.96
N GLU A 41 12.40 20.61 5.94
CA GLU A 41 11.34 20.42 4.94
C GLU A 41 11.56 19.16 4.09
N ALA A 42 12.82 18.88 3.73
CA ALA A 42 13.17 17.63 3.07
C ALA A 42 12.72 16.44 3.91
N LEU A 43 13.11 16.36 5.19
CA LEU A 43 12.73 15.26 6.08
C LEU A 43 11.21 15.12 6.28
N LEU A 44 10.49 16.24 6.31
CA LEU A 44 9.02 16.25 6.38
C LEU A 44 8.40 15.54 5.17
N ALA A 45 8.97 15.69 3.96
CA ALA A 45 8.46 15.02 2.77
C ALA A 45 8.48 13.48 2.90
N THR A 46 9.53 12.90 3.48
CA THR A 46 9.56 11.46 3.78
C THR A 46 8.53 11.08 4.82
N GLY A 47 8.36 11.90 5.87
CA GLY A 47 7.32 11.68 6.88
C GLY A 47 5.91 11.59 6.28
N ILE A 48 5.57 12.52 5.38
CA ILE A 48 4.27 12.53 4.68
C ILE A 48 4.12 11.28 3.79
N GLY A 49 5.18 10.89 3.08
CA GLY A 49 5.19 9.66 2.27
C GLY A 49 4.85 8.40 3.09
N LEU A 50 5.40 8.28 4.30
CA LEU A 50 5.11 7.18 5.21
C LEU A 50 3.69 7.26 5.79
N VAL A 51 3.23 8.45 6.19
CA VAL A 51 1.86 8.67 6.68
C VAL A 51 0.82 8.31 5.60
N ALA A 52 1.11 8.53 4.33
CA ALA A 52 0.24 8.09 3.23
C ALA A 52 0.34 6.58 2.95
N ALA A 53 1.54 5.99 3.08
CA ALA A 53 1.80 4.58 2.76
C ALA A 53 1.19 3.61 3.77
N ILE A 54 1.38 3.86 5.06
CA ILE A 54 1.03 2.91 6.13
C ILE A 54 -0.48 2.62 6.16
N PRO A 55 -1.38 3.62 6.21
CA PRO A 55 -2.82 3.36 6.20
C PRO A 55 -3.26 2.67 4.92
N ALA A 56 -2.70 3.05 3.76
CA ALA A 56 -3.04 2.44 2.48
C ALA A 56 -2.75 0.92 2.46
N VAL A 57 -1.62 0.50 3.02
CA VAL A 57 -1.26 -0.94 3.13
C VAL A 57 -2.15 -1.66 4.15
N VAL A 58 -2.46 -1.03 5.29
CA VAL A 58 -3.38 -1.61 6.29
C VAL A 58 -4.75 -1.88 5.69
N PHE A 59 -5.36 -0.89 5.03
CA PHE A 59 -6.66 -1.06 4.40
C PHE A 59 -6.64 -2.10 3.28
N TYR A 60 -5.61 -2.11 2.45
CA TYR A 60 -5.44 -3.15 1.43
C TYR A 60 -5.43 -4.55 2.05
N ASN A 61 -4.66 -4.75 3.12
CA ASN A 61 -4.59 -6.04 3.79
C ASN A 61 -5.91 -6.46 4.45
N LEU A 62 -6.65 -5.51 5.02
CA LEU A 62 -7.98 -5.76 5.59
C LEU A 62 -8.97 -6.22 4.51
N PHE A 63 -9.04 -5.50 3.38
CA PHE A 63 -9.94 -5.86 2.29
C PHE A 63 -9.52 -7.15 1.57
N ALA A 64 -8.22 -7.39 1.42
CA ALA A 64 -7.70 -8.64 0.85
C ALA A 64 -8.12 -9.86 1.72
N ARG A 65 -8.03 -9.74 3.04
CA ARG A 65 -8.48 -10.79 3.98
C ARG A 65 -9.99 -10.98 3.92
N ALA A 66 -10.76 -9.89 3.93
CA ALA A 66 -12.22 -9.96 3.85
C ALA A 66 -12.67 -10.64 2.55
N THR A 67 -12.13 -10.21 1.41
CA THR A 67 -12.46 -10.79 0.09
C THR A 67 -12.06 -12.25 -0.03
N ALA A 68 -10.92 -12.66 0.53
CA ALA A 68 -10.55 -14.07 0.62
C ALA A 68 -11.57 -14.88 1.44
N GLY A 69 -11.99 -14.36 2.59
CA GLY A 69 -13.04 -14.98 3.42
C GLY A 69 -14.38 -15.12 2.68
N TYR A 70 -14.78 -14.08 1.92
CA TYR A 70 -15.99 -14.17 1.09
C TYR A 70 -15.87 -15.22 -0.01
N ARG A 71 -14.71 -15.32 -0.67
CA ARG A 71 -14.46 -16.35 -1.69
C ARG A 71 -14.54 -17.76 -1.12
N LEU A 72 -14.03 -17.98 0.09
CA LEU A 72 -14.16 -19.27 0.77
C LEU A 72 -15.62 -19.63 1.03
N ARG A 73 -16.41 -18.69 1.59
CA ARG A 73 -17.85 -18.92 1.84
C ARG A 73 -18.63 -19.23 0.56
N LEU A 74 -18.30 -18.53 -0.53
CA LEU A 74 -18.89 -18.79 -1.85
C LEU A 74 -18.49 -20.17 -2.38
N GLY A 75 -17.22 -20.55 -2.22
CA GLY A 75 -16.71 -21.87 -2.60
C GLY A 75 -17.39 -23.01 -1.83
N ASP A 76 -17.51 -22.87 -0.51
CA ASP A 76 -18.16 -23.85 0.36
C ASP A 76 -19.65 -24.01 0.01
N GLY A 77 -20.33 -22.90 -0.27
CA GLY A 77 -21.72 -22.89 -0.72
C GLY A 77 -21.89 -23.58 -2.08
N ALA A 78 -21.05 -23.25 -3.06
CA ALA A 78 -21.07 -23.89 -4.37
C ALA A 78 -20.79 -25.41 -4.28
N ALA A 79 -19.84 -25.82 -3.43
CA ALA A 79 -19.52 -27.22 -3.19
C ALA A 79 -20.66 -27.96 -2.47
N ALA A 80 -21.42 -27.29 -1.60
CA ALA A 80 -22.61 -27.88 -0.99
C ALA A 80 -23.72 -28.12 -2.03
N VAL A 81 -24.00 -27.13 -2.89
CA VAL A 81 -24.98 -27.27 -3.98
C VAL A 81 -24.58 -28.37 -4.96
N ALA A 82 -23.32 -28.42 -5.38
CA ALA A 82 -22.83 -29.45 -6.29
C ALA A 82 -23.00 -30.87 -5.72
N ARG A 83 -22.78 -31.05 -4.41
CA ARG A 83 -23.01 -32.35 -3.74
C ARG A 83 -24.48 -32.74 -3.71
N LEU A 84 -25.39 -31.79 -3.51
CA LEU A 84 -26.83 -32.06 -3.54
C LEU A 84 -27.27 -32.50 -4.94
N VAL A 85 -26.87 -31.76 -5.97
CA VAL A 85 -27.19 -32.07 -7.37
C VAL A 85 -26.59 -33.42 -7.78
N SER A 86 -25.33 -33.69 -7.42
CA SER A 86 -24.70 -35.00 -7.67
C SER A 86 -25.51 -36.13 -7.06
N ARG A 87 -25.93 -35.97 -5.80
CA ARG A 87 -26.73 -36.98 -5.11
C ARG A 87 -28.08 -37.20 -5.79
N GLU A 88 -28.76 -36.15 -6.24
CA GLU A 88 -30.03 -36.27 -6.96
C GLU A 88 -29.88 -37.00 -8.29
N ILE A 89 -28.80 -36.74 -9.03
CA ILE A 89 -28.48 -37.45 -10.28
C ILE A 89 -28.22 -38.94 -9.99
N ASP A 90 -27.42 -39.25 -8.96
CA ASP A 90 -27.09 -40.62 -8.59
C ASP A 90 -28.35 -41.43 -8.20
N LEU A 91 -29.28 -40.81 -7.47
CA LEU A 91 -30.55 -41.44 -7.09
C LEU A 91 -31.46 -41.65 -8.31
N ALA A 92 -31.59 -40.65 -9.19
CA ALA A 92 -32.39 -40.78 -10.42
C ALA A 92 -31.84 -41.86 -11.36
N ALA A 93 -30.52 -42.06 -11.39
CA ALA A 93 -29.89 -43.13 -12.16
C ALA A 93 -30.10 -44.53 -11.57
N ALA A 94 -30.40 -44.64 -10.27
CA ALA A 94 -30.65 -45.91 -9.60
C ALA A 94 -32.13 -46.36 -9.68
N GLU A 95 -33.04 -45.45 -9.98
CA GLU A 95 -34.48 -45.72 -10.11
C GLU A 95 -34.94 -46.13 -11.52
N GLY A 96 -34.07 -45.99 -12.54
CA GLY A 96 -34.33 -46.37 -13.94
C GLY A 96 -33.59 -47.63 -14.37
#